data_AF-A0A914MNR5-F1
#
_entry.id   AF-A0A914MNR5-F1
#
_cell.length_a   1.000
_cell.length_b   1.000
_cell.length_c   1.000
_cell.angle_alpha   90.00
_cell.angle_beta   90.00
_cell.angle_gamma   90.00
#
_symmetry.space_group_name_H-M   'P 1'
#
loop_
_entity.id
_entity.type
_entity.pdbx_description
1 polymer ?
#
loop_
_entity_poly.entity_id
_entity_poly.type
_entity_poly.pdbx_seq_one_letter_code
_entity_poly.pdbx_strand_id
1 'polypeptide(L)'
;MVEANSFDLIIIDPPWQNRTVKRQKTYKILSNNHSSSSNSNLLTNIPIPSLLTQNGLLCLWITNSEKIFNFALNLIKNWKLILIAKWHWLKLCKSGETICQFNPSHKVPFETILFACKPEFVEDFKLIRDDFCIISIPNAYPSRKPPISILLEKLNLIKSPQNGLELFGRYLLPKFTTIGYEVIKFQNKYFFD
;
A
#
# COMPACT_ATOMS: atom_id res chain seq x y z
N MET A 1 5.90 -22.07 -5.74
CA MET A 1 4.43 -21.85 -5.77
C MET A 1 4.07 -21.07 -4.52
N VAL A 2 3.22 -20.06 -4.60
CA VAL A 2 2.75 -19.35 -3.39
C VAL A 2 1.73 -20.26 -2.72
N GLU A 3 2.05 -20.75 -1.53
CA GLU A 3 1.15 -21.59 -0.74
C GLU A 3 -0.01 -20.75 -0.17
N ALA A 4 -1.18 -21.36 -0.01
CA ALA A 4 -2.31 -20.69 0.60
C ALA A 4 -2.02 -20.35 2.07
N ASN A 5 -2.55 -19.22 2.56
CA ASN A 5 -2.49 -18.77 3.95
C ASN A 5 -1.04 -18.72 4.46
N SER A 6 -0.15 -18.07 3.71
CA SER A 6 1.29 -18.10 3.94
C SER A 6 1.88 -16.78 4.42
N PHE A 7 1.20 -15.64 4.23
CA PHE A 7 1.77 -14.33 4.53
C PHE A 7 1.21 -13.67 5.80
N ASP A 8 2.11 -13.30 6.71
CA ASP A 8 1.81 -12.58 7.95
C ASP A 8 1.51 -11.10 7.69
N LEU A 9 2.11 -10.55 6.63
CA LEU A 9 2.01 -9.15 6.24
C LEU A 9 1.96 -9.03 4.73
N ILE A 10 0.88 -8.45 4.20
CA ILE A 10 0.75 -8.14 2.78
C ILE A 10 0.77 -6.62 2.61
N ILE A 11 1.71 -6.11 1.82
CA ILE A 11 1.79 -4.69 1.44
C ILE A 11 1.43 -4.57 -0.04
N ILE A 12 0.51 -3.65 -0.36
CA ILE A 12 0.07 -3.40 -1.73
C ILE A 12 0.23 -1.90 -2.03
N ASP A 13 1.00 -1.54 -3.06
CA ASP A 13 1.09 -0.16 -3.60
C ASP A 13 0.68 -0.12 -5.07
N PRO A 14 -0.63 -0.22 -5.38
CA PRO A 14 -1.09 -0.25 -6.76
C PRO A 14 -0.70 1.04 -7.49
N PRO A 15 -0.38 0.96 -8.80
CA PRO A 15 -0.21 2.16 -9.63
C PRO A 15 -1.59 2.79 -9.91
N TRP A 16 -2.12 3.49 -8.91
CA TRP A 16 -3.39 4.22 -9.00
C TRP A 16 -3.37 5.16 -10.20
N GLN A 17 -4.42 5.10 -11.02
CA GLN A 17 -4.50 5.94 -12.21
C GLN A 17 -4.50 7.42 -11.83
N ASN A 18 -3.45 8.11 -12.22
CA ASN A 18 -3.38 9.57 -12.26
C ASN A 18 -3.05 10.03 -13.70
N ARG A 19 -3.05 11.35 -13.95
CA ARG A 19 -2.76 11.90 -15.30
C ARG A 19 -1.43 11.36 -15.87
N THR A 20 -0.45 11.07 -15.03
CA THR A 20 0.88 10.55 -15.42
C THR A 20 0.85 9.06 -15.78
N VAL A 21 0.17 8.22 -14.98
CA VAL A 21 0.05 6.77 -15.19
C VAL A 21 -0.81 6.44 -16.42
N LYS A 22 -1.80 7.29 -16.76
CA LYS A 22 -2.60 7.13 -18.00
C LYS A 22 -1.75 7.06 -19.27
N ARG A 23 -0.58 7.71 -19.29
CA ARG A 23 0.31 7.75 -20.45
C ARG A 23 1.15 6.47 -20.62
N GLN A 24 1.35 5.71 -19.54
CA GLN A 24 2.24 4.54 -19.56
C GLN A 24 1.56 3.25 -20.06
N LYS A 25 0.23 3.17 -20.19
CA LYS A 25 -0.56 2.01 -20.68
C LYS A 25 -0.35 0.66 -19.95
N THR A 26 0.66 0.52 -19.09
CA THR A 26 1.08 -0.74 -18.45
C THR A 26 0.10 -1.29 -17.42
N TYR A 27 -0.77 -0.45 -16.86
CA TYR A 27 -1.69 -0.84 -15.78
C TYR A 27 -3.10 -0.28 -16.02
N LYS A 28 -3.99 -1.08 -16.63
CA LYS A 28 -5.44 -0.82 -16.68
C LYS A 28 -6.10 -1.17 -15.33
N ILE A 29 -5.60 -0.60 -14.23
CA ILE A 29 -6.11 -0.91 -12.87
C ILE A 29 -7.43 -0.20 -12.57
N LEU A 30 -7.83 0.85 -13.30
CA LEU A 30 -9.09 1.58 -13.02
C LEU A 30 -9.84 2.00 -14.28
N SER A 31 -9.80 1.23 -15.39
CA SER A 31 -10.55 1.62 -16.60
C SER A 31 -12.07 1.51 -16.38
N ASN A 32 -12.68 2.60 -15.89
CA ASN A 32 -14.12 2.84 -15.90
C ASN A 32 -14.61 3.16 -17.33
N ASN A 33 -14.46 2.23 -18.26
CA ASN A 33 -15.30 2.27 -19.46
C ASN A 33 -16.54 1.44 -19.14
N HIS A 34 -17.63 2.11 -18.75
CA HIS A 34 -18.97 1.55 -18.49
C HIS A 34 -19.65 0.97 -19.75
N SER A 35 -18.88 0.44 -20.70
CA SER A 35 -19.37 -0.05 -21.99
C SER A 35 -18.58 -1.28 -22.41
N SER A 36 -18.44 -2.26 -21.52
CA SER A 36 -18.10 -3.66 -21.82
C SER A 36 -18.21 -4.46 -20.52
N SER A 37 -19.11 -5.43 -20.50
CA SER A 37 -19.47 -6.32 -19.38
C SER A 37 -18.35 -7.29 -18.93
N SER A 38 -17.06 -6.96 -19.11
CA SER A 38 -15.95 -7.91 -18.88
C SER A 38 -14.58 -7.29 -18.56
N ASN A 39 -14.49 -6.13 -17.89
CA ASN A 39 -13.20 -5.62 -17.41
C ASN A 39 -13.06 -5.81 -15.89
N SER A 40 -12.70 -7.02 -15.47
CA SER A 40 -12.30 -7.30 -14.09
C SER A 40 -11.08 -6.46 -13.73
N ASN A 41 -11.17 -5.64 -12.69
CA ASN A 41 -10.05 -4.87 -12.18
C ASN A 41 -8.96 -5.84 -11.68
N LEU A 42 -7.68 -5.62 -12.03
CA LEU A 42 -6.58 -6.47 -11.56
C LEU A 42 -6.61 -6.63 -10.03
N LEU A 43 -6.95 -5.58 -9.28
CA LEU A 43 -7.02 -5.61 -7.83
C LEU A 43 -8.14 -6.50 -7.30
N THR A 44 -9.30 -6.55 -7.97
CA THR A 44 -10.43 -7.39 -7.51
C THR A 44 -10.13 -8.88 -7.68
N ASN A 45 -9.21 -9.24 -8.57
CA ASN A 45 -8.85 -10.63 -8.84
C ASN A 45 -7.74 -11.16 -7.92
N ILE A 46 -7.13 -10.31 -7.08
CA ILE A 46 -6.10 -10.75 -6.16
C ILE A 46 -6.76 -11.53 -5.02
N PRO A 47 -6.40 -12.81 -4.79
CA PRO A 47 -7.07 -13.65 -3.81
C PRO A 47 -6.49 -13.42 -2.41
N ILE A 48 -6.51 -12.18 -1.92
CA ILE A 48 -6.01 -11.82 -0.58
C ILE A 48 -6.53 -12.75 0.54
N PRO A 49 -7.82 -13.17 0.58
CA PRO A 49 -8.31 -14.04 1.64
C PRO A 49 -7.61 -15.39 1.71
N SER A 50 -7.12 -15.91 0.58
CA SER A 50 -6.39 -17.18 0.53
C SER A 50 -4.89 -17.02 0.66
N LEU A 51 -4.35 -15.78 0.64
CA LEU A 51 -2.91 -15.51 0.77
C LEU A 51 -2.54 -15.09 2.19
N LEU A 52 -3.39 -14.29 2.83
CA LEU A 52 -3.18 -13.75 4.17
C LEU A 52 -3.41 -14.83 5.23
N THR A 53 -2.52 -14.92 6.22
CA THR A 53 -2.69 -15.80 7.38
C THR A 53 -3.94 -15.43 8.20
N GLN A 54 -4.32 -16.25 9.18
CA GLN A 54 -5.46 -15.93 10.05
C GLN A 54 -5.23 -14.64 10.84
N ASN A 55 -4.07 -14.54 11.49
CA ASN A 55 -3.61 -13.35 12.22
C ASN A 55 -2.77 -12.40 11.34
N GLY A 56 -3.01 -12.37 10.03
CA GLY A 56 -2.24 -11.55 9.09
C GLY A 56 -2.75 -10.12 8.98
N LEU A 57 -1.86 -9.20 8.62
CA LEU A 57 -2.16 -7.79 8.39
C LEU A 57 -2.06 -7.43 6.89
N LEU A 58 -3.08 -6.76 6.36
CA LEU A 58 -3.04 -6.12 5.05
C LEU A 58 -2.72 -4.63 5.20
N CYS A 59 -1.75 -4.14 4.44
CA CYS A 59 -1.40 -2.73 4.30
C CYS A 59 -1.61 -2.30 2.84
N LEU A 60 -2.53 -1.37 2.60
CA LEU A 60 -2.89 -0.91 1.26
C LEU A 60 -2.63 0.60 1.12
N TRP A 61 -1.64 0.96 0.31
CA TRP A 61 -1.40 2.35 -0.06
C TRP A 61 -2.48 2.84 -1.01
N ILE A 62 -2.98 4.05 -0.77
CA ILE A 62 -3.95 4.74 -1.61
C ILE A 62 -3.51 6.18 -1.89
N THR A 63 -4.04 6.76 -2.97
CA THR A 63 -3.97 8.23 -3.15
C THR A 63 -5.10 8.91 -2.38
N ASN A 64 -4.98 10.21 -2.11
CA ASN A 64 -5.96 10.97 -1.31
C ASN A 64 -7.24 11.34 -2.08
N SER A 65 -7.68 10.47 -2.99
CA SER A 65 -8.94 10.62 -3.70
C SER A 65 -10.03 9.86 -2.96
N GLU A 66 -11.14 10.54 -2.65
CA GLU A 66 -12.32 9.92 -2.04
C GLU A 66 -12.84 8.73 -2.86
N LYS A 67 -12.81 8.84 -4.19
CA LYS A 67 -13.16 7.73 -5.09
C LYS A 67 -12.27 6.50 -4.86
N ILE A 68 -10.96 6.70 -4.71
CA ILE A 68 -10.01 5.61 -4.47
C ILE A 68 -10.17 5.05 -3.05
N PHE A 69 -10.43 5.90 -2.06
CA PHE A 69 -10.73 5.47 -0.70
C PHE A 69 -11.96 4.56 -0.66
N ASN A 70 -13.09 5.01 -1.23
CA ASN A 70 -14.32 4.20 -1.30
C ASN A 70 -14.13 2.89 -2.07
N PHE A 71 -13.36 2.92 -3.16
CA PHE A 71 -13.00 1.70 -3.89
C PHE A 71 -12.16 0.74 -3.04
N ALA A 72 -11.18 1.26 -2.30
CA ALA A 72 -10.34 0.47 -1.41
C ALA A 72 -11.15 -0.15 -0.24
N LEU A 73 -12.11 0.58 0.34
CA LEU A 73 -13.02 0.04 1.34
C LEU A 73 -13.85 -1.13 0.78
N ASN A 74 -14.35 -0.99 -0.46
CA ASN A 74 -15.07 -2.08 -1.12
C ASN A 74 -14.17 -3.29 -1.39
N LEU A 75 -12.90 -3.09 -1.77
CA LEU A 75 -11.93 -4.17 -1.91
C LEU A 75 -11.69 -4.90 -0.59
N ILE A 76 -11.41 -4.16 0.48
CA ILE A 76 -11.20 -4.71 1.83
C ILE A 76 -12.41 -5.56 2.25
N LYS A 77 -13.63 -5.03 2.06
CA LYS A 77 -14.87 -5.75 2.35
C LYS A 77 -15.03 -7.01 1.49
N ASN A 78 -14.75 -6.94 0.19
CA ASN A 78 -14.83 -8.09 -0.71
C ASN A 78 -13.80 -9.18 -0.35
N TRP A 79 -12.66 -8.79 0.22
CA TRP A 79 -11.69 -9.70 0.80
C TRP A 79 -12.07 -10.21 2.19
N LYS A 80 -13.28 -9.92 2.67
CA LYS A 80 -13.77 -10.33 4.01
C LYS A 80 -12.86 -9.85 5.15
N LEU A 81 -12.18 -8.72 4.93
CA LEU A 81 -11.40 -8.04 5.94
C LEU A 81 -12.18 -6.82 6.43
N ILE A 82 -11.76 -6.27 7.56
CA ILE A 82 -12.24 -4.98 8.06
C ILE A 82 -11.09 -3.99 8.14
N LEU A 83 -11.40 -2.73 7.87
CA LEU A 83 -10.46 -1.63 8.11
C LEU A 83 -10.30 -1.45 9.62
N ILE A 84 -9.06 -1.40 10.09
CA ILE A 84 -8.73 -1.14 11.50
C ILE A 84 -8.11 0.23 11.74
N ALA A 85 -7.38 0.76 10.75
CA ALA A 85 -6.75 2.08 10.85
C ALA A 85 -6.46 2.66 9.47
N LYS A 86 -6.38 3.99 9.43
CA LYS A 86 -5.95 4.81 8.31
C LYS A 86 -4.83 5.72 8.80
N TRP A 87 -3.65 5.59 8.21
CA TRP A 87 -2.52 6.47 8.50
C TRP A 87 -2.18 7.35 7.31
N HIS A 88 -1.55 8.49 7.60
CA HIS A 88 -1.07 9.43 6.61
C HIS A 88 0.46 9.49 6.64
N TRP A 89 1.09 9.49 5.47
CA TRP A 89 2.52 9.78 5.32
C TRP A 89 2.69 11.19 4.78
N LEU A 90 2.99 12.13 5.67
CA LEU A 90 3.30 13.53 5.36
C LEU A 90 4.75 13.67 4.90
N LYS A 91 4.92 14.35 3.76
CA LYS A 91 6.19 14.51 3.08
C LYS A 91 6.72 15.92 3.28
N LEU A 92 7.92 16.00 3.83
CA LEU A 92 8.64 17.25 4.06
C LEU A 92 9.84 17.41 3.14
N CYS A 93 10.22 18.66 2.90
CA CYS A 93 11.51 19.06 2.38
C CYS A 93 12.58 18.99 3.48
N LYS A 94 13.86 19.09 3.10
CA LYS A 94 14.97 19.20 4.06
C LYS A 94 14.87 20.46 4.94
N SER A 95 14.14 21.48 4.50
CA SER A 95 13.82 22.67 5.29
C SER A 95 12.81 22.43 6.41
N GLY A 96 12.13 21.28 6.44
CA GLY A 96 11.02 21.01 7.36
C GLY A 96 9.66 21.47 6.82
N GLU A 97 9.62 22.21 5.72
CA GLU A 97 8.37 22.62 5.05
C GLU A 97 7.77 21.46 4.26
N THR A 98 6.47 21.50 3.98
CA THR A 98 5.84 20.47 3.14
C THR A 98 6.28 20.57 1.69
N ILE A 99 6.37 19.42 0.99
CA ILE A 99 6.78 19.38 -0.42
C ILE A 99 5.83 20.13 -1.38
N CYS A 100 4.61 20.40 -0.94
CA CYS A 100 3.66 21.31 -1.57
C CYS A 100 2.70 21.85 -0.50
N GLN A 101 2.01 22.94 -0.81
CA GLN A 101 0.97 23.47 0.07
C GLN A 101 -0.17 22.46 0.25
N PHE A 102 -0.82 22.49 1.40
CA PHE A 102 -2.08 21.78 1.61
C PHE A 102 -3.19 22.46 0.82
N ASN A 103 -3.41 21.99 -0.41
CA ASN A 103 -4.51 22.45 -1.23
C ASN A 103 -5.36 21.23 -1.64
N PRO A 104 -6.53 21.01 -0.99
CA PRO A 104 -7.41 19.89 -1.28
C PRO A 104 -7.89 19.83 -2.74
N SER A 105 -7.98 20.98 -3.42
CA SER A 105 -8.38 21.08 -4.82
C SER A 105 -7.26 20.65 -5.80
N HIS A 106 -6.04 20.48 -5.30
CA HIS A 106 -4.85 20.14 -6.10
C HIS A 106 -4.05 18.98 -5.47
N LYS A 107 -2.72 19.10 -5.42
CA LYS A 107 -1.83 18.12 -4.80
C LYS A 107 -1.75 18.41 -3.31
N VAL A 108 -1.86 17.36 -2.51
CA VAL A 108 -1.59 17.41 -1.07
C VAL A 108 -0.25 16.74 -0.77
N PRO A 109 0.48 17.18 0.27
CA PRO A 109 1.84 16.73 0.56
C PRO A 109 1.89 15.39 1.30
N PHE A 110 0.84 14.56 1.22
CA PHE A 110 0.81 13.26 1.90
C PHE A 110 0.29 12.15 0.98
N GLU A 111 0.50 10.90 1.38
CA GLU A 111 -0.22 9.73 0.86
C GLU A 111 -0.86 8.99 2.03
N THR A 112 -1.84 8.12 1.76
CA THR A 112 -2.58 7.42 2.81
C THR A 112 -2.32 5.92 2.71
N ILE A 113 -2.23 5.25 3.85
CA ILE A 113 -2.16 3.80 3.94
C ILE A 113 -3.28 3.29 4.83
N LEU A 114 -3.95 2.24 4.37
CA LEU A 114 -5.02 1.56 5.08
C LEU A 114 -4.49 0.27 5.68
N PHE A 115 -4.90 -0.02 6.91
CA PHE A 115 -4.62 -1.27 7.60
C PHE A 115 -5.91 -2.06 7.75
N ALA A 116 -5.88 -3.32 7.38
CA ALA A 116 -7.02 -4.21 7.47
C ALA A 116 -6.62 -5.61 7.91
N CYS A 117 -7.47 -6.27 8.66
CA CYS A 117 -7.29 -7.65 9.11
C CYS A 117 -8.61 -8.40 9.08
N LYS A 118 -8.58 -9.70 9.40
CA LYS A 118 -9.79 -10.50 9.60
C LYS A 118 -10.52 -10.02 10.86
N PRO A 119 -11.87 -10.02 10.89
CA PRO A 119 -12.65 -9.52 12.02
C PRO A 119 -12.28 -10.15 13.37
N GLU A 120 -11.93 -11.43 13.38
CA GLU A 120 -11.62 -12.21 14.57
C GLU A 120 -10.28 -11.80 15.22
N PHE A 121 -9.45 -11.05 14.49
CA PHE A 121 -8.07 -10.69 14.89
C PHE A 121 -7.88 -9.19 15.12
N VAL A 122 -8.96 -8.40 15.19
CA VAL A 122 -8.86 -6.94 15.42
C VAL A 122 -8.16 -6.60 16.72
N GLU A 123 -8.43 -7.36 17.78
CA GLU A 123 -7.81 -7.18 19.10
C GLU A 123 -6.29 -7.38 19.08
N ASP A 124 -5.78 -8.22 18.18
CA ASP A 124 -4.34 -8.44 18.00
C ASP A 124 -3.64 -7.20 17.43
N PHE A 125 -4.38 -6.35 16.72
CA PHE A 125 -3.87 -5.14 16.07
C PHE A 125 -4.36 -3.83 16.72
N LYS A 126 -4.97 -3.87 17.91
CA LYS A 126 -5.53 -2.69 18.59
C LYS A 126 -4.54 -1.56 18.89
N LEU A 127 -3.24 -1.85 18.89
CA LEU A 127 -2.19 -0.84 19.06
C LEU A 127 -1.98 0.01 17.80
N ILE A 128 -2.39 -0.49 16.63
CA ILE A 128 -2.43 0.28 15.39
C ILE A 128 -3.62 1.22 15.47
N ARG A 129 -3.41 2.41 16.05
CA ARG A 129 -4.44 3.43 16.23
C ARG A 129 -4.83 4.06 14.89
N ASP A 130 -6.09 4.45 14.75
CA ASP A 130 -6.53 5.26 13.63
C ASP A 130 -5.93 6.69 13.71
N ASP A 131 -5.93 7.38 12.57
CA ASP A 131 -5.48 8.78 12.42
C ASP A 131 -4.04 9.05 12.90
N PHE A 132 -3.11 8.17 12.51
CA PHE A 132 -1.69 8.33 12.79
C PHE A 132 -0.96 8.98 11.61
N CYS A 133 0.03 9.85 11.91
CA CYS A 133 0.83 10.54 10.89
C CYS A 133 2.31 10.13 10.96
N ILE A 134 2.80 9.55 9.87
CA ILE A 134 4.23 9.33 9.61
C ILE A 134 4.76 10.58 8.92
N ILE A 135 5.81 11.19 9.46
CA ILE A 135 6.43 12.38 8.88
C ILE A 135 7.85 12.02 8.44
N SER A 136 8.17 12.21 7.15
CA SER A 136 9.53 12.01 6.68
C SER A 136 9.84 12.82 5.42
N ILE A 137 11.13 12.98 5.15
CA ILE A 137 11.60 13.46 3.85
C ILE A 137 11.51 12.28 2.86
N PRO A 138 10.80 12.41 1.72
CA PRO A 138 10.73 11.34 0.74
C PRO A 138 12.08 11.14 0.05
N ASN A 139 12.27 9.96 -0.53
CA ASN A 139 13.44 9.72 -1.35
C ASN A 139 13.44 10.64 -2.59
N ALA A 140 14.63 11.05 -3.06
CA ALA A 140 14.76 11.85 -4.27
C ALA A 140 14.18 11.14 -5.51
N TYR A 141 14.24 9.80 -5.53
CA TYR A 141 13.62 8.99 -6.57
C TYR A 141 12.13 8.76 -6.26
N PRO A 142 11.22 9.14 -7.19
CA PRO A 142 9.78 8.99 -6.99
C PRO A 142 9.34 7.54 -6.72
N SER A 143 8.14 7.40 -6.13
CA SER A 143 7.49 6.11 -5.86
C SER A 143 8.20 5.21 -4.85
N ARG A 144 8.98 5.78 -3.93
CA ARG A 144 9.50 5.07 -2.76
C ARG A 144 8.71 5.50 -1.53
N LYS A 145 7.93 4.57 -0.98
CA LYS A 145 7.20 4.72 0.27
C LYS A 145 8.13 4.45 1.47
N PRO A 146 7.81 4.92 2.68
CA PRO A 146 8.49 4.49 3.89
C PRO A 146 8.39 2.95 4.05
N PRO A 147 9.40 2.29 4.62
CA PRO A 147 9.37 0.85 4.85
C PRO A 147 8.41 0.51 5.99
N ILE A 148 7.13 0.31 5.65
CA ILE A 148 6.04 0.13 6.64
C ILE A 148 6.26 -1.07 7.54
N SER A 149 6.75 -2.20 7.01
CA SER A 149 7.04 -3.38 7.84
C SER A 149 8.03 -3.07 8.96
N ILE A 150 9.13 -2.39 8.63
CA ILE A 150 10.17 -1.98 9.59
C ILE A 150 9.61 -0.97 10.59
N LEU A 151 8.76 -0.04 10.13
CA LEU A 151 8.16 0.96 11.01
C LEU A 151 7.22 0.32 12.03
N LEU A 152 6.31 -0.55 11.59
CA LEU A 152 5.38 -1.25 12.47
C LEU A 152 6.11 -2.12 13.49
N GLU A 153 7.17 -2.82 13.06
CA GLU A 153 8.03 -3.61 13.94
C GLU A 153 8.72 -2.72 14.99
N LYS A 154 9.36 -1.63 14.58
CA LYS A 154 10.06 -0.71 15.51
C LYS A 154 9.13 0.00 16.49
N LEU A 155 7.88 0.22 16.12
CA LEU A 155 6.85 0.77 17.00
C LEU A 155 6.21 -0.31 17.90
N ASN A 156 6.68 -1.56 17.84
CA ASN A 156 6.13 -2.71 18.56
C ASN A 156 4.62 -2.93 18.30
N LEU A 157 4.17 -2.60 17.08
CA LEU A 157 2.77 -2.75 16.66
C LEU A 157 2.50 -4.12 16.04
N ILE A 158 3.54 -4.75 15.49
CA ILE A 158 3.52 -6.12 14.98
C ILE A 158 4.83 -6.82 15.38
N LYS A 159 4.82 -8.15 15.36
CA LYS A 159 6.06 -8.94 15.37
C LYS A 159 6.77 -8.81 14.02
N SER A 160 8.09 -9.03 13.99
CA SER A 160 8.84 -9.10 12.73
C SER A 160 8.19 -10.13 11.81
N PRO A 161 7.74 -9.75 10.60
CA PRO A 161 7.08 -10.67 9.68
C PRO A 161 8.06 -11.77 9.29
N GLN A 162 7.60 -13.02 9.33
CA GLN A 162 8.43 -14.16 8.90
C GLN A 162 8.25 -14.39 7.40
N ASN A 163 7.03 -14.17 6.90
CA ASN A 163 6.74 -14.24 5.49
C ASN A 163 5.88 -13.03 5.05
N GLY A 164 6.53 -12.07 4.39
CA GLY A 164 5.89 -10.90 3.83
C GLY A 164 5.59 -11.05 2.33
N LEU A 165 4.54 -10.39 1.86
CA LEU A 165 4.24 -10.23 0.44
C LEU A 165 4.18 -8.74 0.09
N GLU A 166 4.94 -8.32 -0.91
CA GLU A 166 4.84 -6.98 -1.47
C GLU A 166 4.30 -7.06 -2.91
N LEU A 167 3.11 -6.53 -3.14
CA LEU A 167 2.49 -6.45 -4.44
C LEU A 167 2.70 -5.07 -5.06
N PHE A 168 3.03 -5.07 -6.36
CA PHE A 168 3.44 -3.90 -7.14
C PHE A 168 4.76 -3.25 -6.68
N GLY A 169 5.59 -4.01 -5.95
CA GLY A 169 6.89 -3.55 -5.46
C GLY A 169 7.89 -3.29 -6.59
N ARG A 170 8.87 -2.42 -6.30
CA ARG A 170 9.93 -2.01 -7.24
C ARG A 170 11.34 -2.14 -6.67
N TYR A 171 11.43 -2.71 -5.47
CA TYR A 171 12.63 -2.99 -4.73
C TYR A 171 12.36 -4.22 -3.86
N LEU A 172 13.41 -4.79 -3.26
CA LEU A 172 13.27 -5.97 -2.41
C LEU A 172 13.29 -5.56 -0.94
N LEU A 173 12.34 -6.10 -0.18
CA LEU A 173 12.30 -6.01 1.28
C LEU A 173 12.82 -7.34 1.88
N PRO A 174 13.63 -7.30 2.96
CA PRO A 174 14.05 -8.52 3.65
C PRO A 174 12.83 -9.32 4.14
N LYS A 175 12.85 -10.65 3.96
CA LYS A 175 11.76 -11.59 4.32
C LYS A 175 10.46 -11.40 3.52
N PHE A 176 10.50 -10.69 2.39
CA PHE A 176 9.34 -10.51 1.52
C PHE A 176 9.52 -11.26 0.20
N THR A 177 8.43 -11.87 -0.25
CA THR A 177 8.23 -12.14 -1.67
C THR A 177 7.70 -10.86 -2.32
N THR A 178 8.42 -10.30 -3.30
CA THR A 178 7.96 -9.10 -4.03
C THR A 178 7.50 -9.48 -5.44
N ILE A 179 6.29 -9.05 -5.82
CA ILE A 179 5.69 -9.28 -7.15
C ILE A 179 5.36 -7.93 -7.80
N GLY A 180 5.80 -7.73 -9.03
CA GLY A 180 5.57 -6.51 -9.80
C GLY A 180 6.20 -6.59 -11.19
N TYR A 181 5.97 -5.60 -12.05
CA TYR A 181 6.66 -5.54 -13.35
C TYR A 181 8.06 -4.92 -13.25
N GLU A 182 8.39 -4.27 -12.14
CA GLU A 182 9.64 -3.52 -11.95
C GLU A 182 10.36 -3.93 -10.65
N VAL A 183 10.22 -5.19 -10.20
CA VAL A 183 10.65 -5.66 -8.86
C VAL A 183 12.09 -5.31 -8.49
N ILE A 184 13.01 -5.37 -9.45
CA ILE A 184 14.44 -5.11 -9.23
C ILE A 184 14.88 -3.70 -9.64
N LYS A 185 13.94 -2.80 -9.97
CA LYS A 185 14.24 -1.48 -10.55
C LYS A 185 15.18 -0.64 -9.70
N PHE A 186 15.03 -0.69 -8.38
CA PHE A 186 15.90 0.06 -7.47
C PHE A 186 17.07 -0.76 -6.90
N GLN A 187 17.30 -1.99 -7.40
CA GLN A 187 18.40 -2.84 -6.94
C GLN A 187 19.66 -2.57 -7.77
N ASN A 188 20.11 -1.32 -7.74
CA ASN A 188 21.32 -0.85 -8.39
C ASN A 188 22.07 0.10 -7.44
N LYS A 189 23.40 -0.05 -7.36
CA LYS A 189 24.29 0.78 -6.51
C LYS A 189 24.06 2.28 -6.68
N TYR A 190 23.69 2.73 -7.89
CA TYR A 190 23.36 4.12 -8.20
C TYR A 190 22.27 4.73 -7.30
N PHE A 191 21.40 3.91 -6.70
CA PHE A 191 20.35 4.37 -5.78
C PHE A 191 20.78 4.39 -4.30
N PHE A 192 22.01 3.98 -3.99
CA PHE A 192 22.58 3.90 -2.64
C PHE A 192 23.77 4.84 -2.43
N ASP A 193 24.43 5.25 -3.50
CA ASP A 193 25.46 6.31 -3.53
C ASP A 193 24.81 7.72 -3.52
#